data_AF-A0A3D0ZNF2-F1
#
_entry.id   AF-A0A3D0ZNF2-F1
#
_cell.length_a   1.000
_cell.length_b   1.000
_cell.length_c   1.000
_cell.angle_alpha   90.00
_cell.angle_beta   90.00
_cell.angle_gamma   90.00
#
_symmetry.space_group_name_H-M   'P 1'
#
loop_
_entity.id
_entity.type
_entity.pdbx_description
1 polymer ?
#
loop_
_entity_poly.entity_id
_entity_poly.type
_entity_poly.pdbx_seq_one_letter_code
_entity_poly.pdbx_strand_id
1 'polypeptide(L)' 'HDYTHKKQTGGSGQFAKIQIAIAPLDTSDGELYEFENKVTGGRIPREYIPSVDAGIQDA' A
#
# COMPACT_ATOMS: atom_id res chain seq x y z
N HIS A 1 -5.19 -3.43 -8.67
CA HIS A 1 -5.40 -1.97 -8.59
C HIS A 1 -4.07 -1.25 -8.72
N ASP A 2 -3.99 -0.22 -9.56
CA ASP A 2 -2.83 0.67 -9.71
C ASP A 2 -3.30 2.09 -9.39
N TYR A 3 -2.63 2.75 -8.46
CA TYR A 3 -2.94 4.12 -8.05
C TYR A 3 -1.67 4.96 -7.99
N THR A 4 -1.74 6.17 -8.54
CA THR A 4 -0.65 7.14 -8.49
C THR A 4 -1.14 8.43 -7.86
N HIS A 5 -0.60 8.77 -6.69
CA HIS A 5 -0.71 10.08 -6.09
C HIS A 5 0.40 10.99 -6.61
N LYS A 6 0.03 12.14 -7.16
CA LYS A 6 0.99 13.19 -7.54
C LYS A 6 0.39 14.55 -7.21
N LYS A 7 1.00 15.24 -6.25
CA LYS A 7 0.62 16.60 -5.88
C LYS A 7 1.85 17.47 -5.80
N GLN A 8 1.89 18.53 -6.61
CA GLN A 8 2.98 19.49 -6.58
C GLN A 8 2.40 20.89 -6.70
N THR A 9 2.72 21.75 -5.74
CA THR A 9 2.31 23.17 -5.72
C THR A 9 3.51 24.04 -5.35
N GLY A 10 4.40 24.27 -6.32
CA GLY A 10 5.68 24.96 -6.11
C GLY A 10 6.66 24.17 -5.24
N GLY A 11 7.98 24.24 -5.52
CA GLY A 11 8.99 23.49 -4.76
C GLY A 11 8.82 21.97 -4.81
N SER A 12 9.19 21.28 -3.73
CA SER A 12 9.08 19.82 -3.58
C SER A 12 7.62 19.38 -3.46
N GLY A 13 7.22 18.39 -4.25
CA GLY A 13 5.87 17.81 -4.21
C GLY A 13 5.79 16.47 -3.46
N GLN A 14 4.58 15.91 -3.42
CA GLN A 14 4.28 14.56 -2.95
C GLN A 14 4.08 13.65 -4.17
N PHE A 15 4.73 12.49 -4.15
CA PHE A 15 4.57 11.45 -5.17
C PHE A 15 4.55 10.08 -4.52
N ALA A 16 3.57 9.26 -4.87
CA ALA A 16 3.51 7.86 -4.50
C ALA A 16 2.82 7.07 -5.61
N LYS A 17 3.36 5.91 -5.97
CA LYS A 17 2.70 4.95 -6.86
C LYS A 17 2.58 3.62 -6.13
N ILE A 18 1.37 3.08 -6.07
CA ILE A 18 1.08 1.83 -5.38
C ILE A 18 0.34 0.88 -6.33
N GLN A 19 0.76 -0.38 -6.29
CA GLN A 19 0.13 -1.48 -7.01
C GLN A 19 -0.30 -2.53 -5.99
N ILE A 20 -1.60 -2.79 -5.91
CA ILE A 20 -2.22 -3.69 -4.92
C ILE A 20 -3.02 -4.75 -5.66
N ALA A 21 -2.93 -6.00 -5.22
CA ALA A 21 -3.86 -7.05 -5.59
C ALA A 21 -4.82 -7.29 -4.41
N ILE A 22 -6.12 -7.34 -4.68
CA ILE A 22 -7.15 -7.65 -3.68
C ILE A 22 -7.73 -9.01 -4.07
N ALA A 23 -7.83 -9.91 -3.09
CA ALA A 23 -8.39 -11.23 -3.24
C ALA A 23 -9.27 -11.54 -2.03
N PRO A 24 -10.29 -12.41 -2.17
CA PRO A 24 -11.01 -12.92 -1.02
C PRO A 24 -10.05 -13.67 -0.10
N LEU A 25 -10.17 -13.40 1.20
CA LEU A 25 -9.45 -14.12 2.25
C LEU A 25 -10.26 -15.35 2.67
N ASP A 26 -9.57 -16.44 3.00
CA ASP A 26 -10.20 -17.57 3.69
C ASP A 26 -10.44 -17.18 5.15
N THR A 27 -11.70 -17.00 5.52
CA THR A 27 -12.10 -16.52 6.84
C THR A 27 -12.38 -17.64 7.84
N SER A 28 -12.06 -18.90 7.49
CA SER A 28 -12.31 -20.08 8.34
C SER A 28 -11.68 -19.97 9.73
N ASP A 29 -10.52 -19.30 9.82
CA ASP A 29 -9.76 -19.13 11.07
C ASP A 29 -10.10 -17.81 11.81
N GLY A 30 -11.11 -17.07 11.34
CA GLY A 30 -11.57 -15.83 11.97
C GLY A 30 -10.77 -14.58 11.58
N GLU A 31 -9.80 -14.69 10.68
CA GLU A 31 -9.11 -13.53 10.12
C GLU A 31 -10.05 -12.75 9.18
N LEU A 32 -10.06 -11.43 9.36
CA LEU A 32 -10.90 -10.51 8.57
C LEU A 32 -10.08 -9.65 7.60
N TYR A 33 -8.76 -9.67 7.76
CA TYR A 33 -7.84 -8.84 6.99
C TYR A 33 -6.46 -9.48 6.96
N GLU A 34 -5.85 -9.50 5.77
CA GLU A 34 -4.48 -9.92 5.56
C GLU A 34 -3.78 -8.89 4.66
N PHE A 35 -2.58 -8.47 5.05
CA PHE A 35 -1.71 -7.62 4.23
C PHE A 35 -0.43 -8.38 3.87
N GLU A 36 -0.26 -8.64 2.57
CA GLU A 36 0.93 -9.32 2.05
C GLU A 36 1.85 -8.35 1.29
N ASN A 37 3.08 -8.16 1.79
CA ASN A 37 4.08 -7.34 1.13
C ASN A 37 4.87 -8.13 0.06
N LYS A 38 4.55 -7.90 -1.21
CA LYS A 38 5.28 -8.47 -2.37
C LYS A 38 6.34 -7.55 -2.99
N VAL A 39 6.76 -6.49 -2.30
CA VAL A 39 7.78 -5.56 -2.81
C VAL A 39 9.15 -6.23 -2.83
N THR A 40 9.78 -6.23 -4.01
CA THR A 40 11.11 -6.80 -4.23
C THR A 40 12.11 -5.74 -4.69
N GLY A 41 13.41 -6.03 -4.54
CA GLY A 41 14.49 -5.24 -5.13
C GLY A 41 14.64 -3.81 -4.60
N GLY A 42 14.13 -3.51 -3.41
CA GLY A 42 14.25 -2.17 -2.81
C GLY A 42 13.49 -1.07 -3.58
N ARG A 43 12.49 -1.44 -4.39
CA ARG A 43 11.68 -0.49 -5.18
C ARG A 43 10.95 0.55 -4.33
N ILE A 44 10.67 0.23 -3.08
CA ILE A 44 10.08 1.11 -2.08
C ILE A 44 10.91 0.98 -0.80
N PRO A 45 11.30 2.10 -0.16
CA PRO A 45 11.92 2.08 1.16
C PRO A 45 11.03 1.35 2.19
N ARG A 46 11.62 0.45 2.99
CA ARG A 46 10.84 -0.48 3.84
C ARG A 46 10.04 0.25 4.91
N GLU A 47 10.50 1.41 5.32
CA GLU A 47 9.84 2.30 6.29
C GLU A 47 8.47 2.81 5.82
N TYR A 48 8.21 2.86 4.51
CA TYR A 48 6.91 3.32 4.00
C TYR A 48 5.86 2.21 3.91
N ILE A 49 6.27 0.94 4.00
CA ILE A 49 5.36 -0.20 3.82
C ILE A 49 4.30 -0.26 4.94
N PRO A 50 4.63 -0.08 6.24
CA PRO A 50 3.63 -0.06 7.30
C PRO A 50 2.60 1.08 7.15
N SER A 51 3.01 2.22 6.59
CA SER A 51 2.09 3.34 6.35
C SER A 51 1.07 3.05 5.25
N VAL A 52 1.41 2.19 4.29
CA VAL A 52 0.46 1.75 3.24
C VAL A 52 -0.59 0.83 3.84
N ASP A 53 -0.18 -0.14 4.67
CA ASP A 53 -1.08 -1.06 5.36
C ASP A 53 -2.07 -0.30 6.26
N ALA A 54 -1.56 0.59 7.11
CA ALA A 54 -2.41 1.43 7.97
C ALA A 54 -3.43 2.26 7.17
N GLY A 55 -3.02 2.81 6.02
CA GLY A 55 -3.92 3.57 5.15
C GLY A 55 -4.99 2.72 4.46
N ILE A 56 -4.74 1.42 4.25
CA ILE A 56 -5.74 0.49 3.72
C ILE A 56 -6.74 0.10 4.80
N GLN A 57 -6.29 -0.10 6.04
CA GLN A 57 -7.17 -0.47 7.16
C GLN A 57 -8.11 0.67 7.59
N ASP A 58 -7.70 1.94 7.40
CA ASP A 58 -8.49 3.13 7.78
C ASP A 58 -9.51 3.57 6.72
N ALA A 59 -9.34 3.15 5.46
CA ALA A 59 -10.13 3.62 4.30
C ALA A 59 -11.48 2.90 4.15
#